data_AF-V4JBF7-F1
#
_entry.id   AF-V4JBF7-F1
#
_cell.length_a   1.000
_cell.length_b   1.000
_cell.length_c   1.000
_cell.angle_alpha   90.00
_cell.angle_beta   90.00
_cell.angle_gamma   90.00
#
_symmetry.space_group_name_H-M   'P 1'
#
loop_
_entity.id
_entity.type
_entity.pdbx_description
1 polymer ?
#
loop_
_entity_poly.entity_id
_entity_poly.type
_entity_poly.pdbx_seq_one_letter_code
_entity_poly.pdbx_strand_id
1 'polypeptide(L)'
;MLGVGPQDQRQGRPLQRGSPQVGNSQQNSVAEQRQEPKPKPIGDRCNPLCPFFRCAQNALRITVEHYRGRPVKVAMCALVGDRCVGPQCKFAYCEKRAMLPDGRCAFAVEAKSKAMKSFEEELQEEARLASSLGIKGKRLEEF
;
A
#
# COMPACT_ATOMS: atom_id res chain seq x y z
N MET A 1 -19.11 33.09 -80.15
CA MET A 1 -18.88 31.75 -79.60
C MET A 1 -18.63 31.88 -78.10
N LEU A 2 -19.55 31.32 -77.31
CA LEU A 2 -19.39 30.74 -75.96
C LEU A 2 -18.83 31.68 -74.86
N GLY A 3 -19.55 32.14 -73.84
CA GLY A 3 -20.77 31.65 -73.20
C GLY A 3 -20.51 31.48 -71.69
N VAL A 4 -21.46 31.96 -70.85
CA VAL A 4 -21.92 31.42 -69.54
C VAL A 4 -20.87 30.97 -68.49
N GLY A 5 -20.92 31.33 -67.22
CA GLY A 5 -22.03 31.73 -66.34
C GLY A 5 -21.55 31.69 -64.87
N PRO A 6 -22.44 31.97 -63.91
CA PRO A 6 -22.13 32.27 -62.51
C PRO A 6 -22.04 31.01 -61.65
N GLN A 7 -21.31 31.06 -60.53
CA GLN A 7 -21.39 30.05 -59.47
C GLN A 7 -21.44 30.74 -58.11
N ASP A 8 -22.14 30.26 -57.10
CA ASP A 8 -23.40 29.50 -56.98
C ASP A 8 -23.70 29.67 -55.47
N GLN A 9 -24.86 30.24 -55.12
CA GLN A 9 -25.31 30.23 -53.74
C GLN A 9 -25.65 28.79 -53.36
N ARG A 10 -24.74 28.10 -52.67
CA ARG A 10 -25.10 26.89 -51.94
C ARG A 10 -25.30 27.17 -50.46
N GLN A 11 -26.57 27.42 -50.16
CA GLN A 11 -27.17 27.30 -48.84
C GLN A 11 -26.89 25.88 -48.32
N GLY A 12 -26.02 25.78 -47.30
CA GLY A 12 -25.78 24.57 -46.53
C GLY A 12 -26.56 24.62 -45.22
N ARG A 13 -27.50 23.68 -45.06
CA ARG A 13 -28.43 23.47 -43.92
C ARG A 13 -27.85 23.74 -42.52
N PRO A 14 -28.65 24.25 -41.58
CA PRO A 14 -28.29 24.19 -40.16
C PRO A 14 -28.16 22.73 -39.72
N LEU A 15 -27.01 22.36 -39.17
CA LEU A 15 -26.85 21.11 -38.43
C LEU A 15 -27.81 21.16 -37.23
N GLN A 16 -28.81 20.31 -37.25
CA GLN A 16 -29.74 20.12 -36.15
C GLN A 16 -28.94 19.79 -34.89
N ARG A 17 -29.14 20.58 -33.84
CA ARG A 17 -28.72 20.26 -32.47
C ARG A 17 -29.47 19.00 -32.05
N GLY A 18 -28.84 17.85 -32.24
CA GLY A 18 -29.25 16.63 -31.57
C GLY A 18 -29.04 16.81 -30.07
N SER A 19 -30.11 16.74 -29.30
CA SER A 19 -30.08 16.72 -27.84
C SER A 19 -29.20 15.57 -27.36
N PRO A 20 -28.23 15.80 -26.45
CA PRO A 20 -27.56 14.69 -25.78
C PRO A 20 -28.61 13.91 -25.00
N GLN A 21 -28.83 12.67 -25.43
CA GLN A 21 -29.61 11.68 -24.71
C GLN A 21 -29.07 11.59 -23.28
N VAL A 22 -29.98 11.75 -22.32
CA VAL A 22 -29.75 11.54 -20.89
C VAL A 22 -29.44 10.06 -20.71
N GLY A 23 -28.17 9.71 -20.87
CA GLY A 23 -27.64 8.40 -20.51
C GLY A 23 -27.62 8.29 -19.00
N ASN A 24 -28.64 7.61 -18.45
CA ASN A 24 -28.59 6.99 -17.14
C ASN A 24 -27.51 5.91 -17.15
N SER A 25 -26.25 6.32 -17.13
CA SER A 25 -25.14 5.48 -16.75
C SER A 25 -24.81 5.85 -15.33
N GLN A 26 -25.19 4.95 -14.43
CA GLN A 26 -24.71 4.83 -13.07
C GLN A 26 -23.32 5.43 -12.97
N GLN A 27 -23.24 6.66 -12.44
CA GLN A 27 -21.99 7.32 -12.15
C GLN A 27 -21.41 6.59 -10.94
N ASN A 28 -20.80 5.43 -11.21
CA ASN A 28 -19.90 4.77 -10.29
C ASN A 28 -18.75 5.74 -10.03
N SER A 29 -18.89 6.46 -8.91
CA SER A 29 -17.85 7.08 -8.08
C SER A 29 -16.40 6.86 -8.56
N VAL A 30 -16.00 7.58 -9.62
CA VAL A 30 -14.59 7.69 -10.04
C VAL A 30 -13.79 8.63 -9.11
N ALA A 31 -14.39 9.04 -8.00
CA ALA A 31 -13.74 9.60 -6.82
C ALA A 31 -13.11 8.47 -5.97
N GLU A 32 -12.34 7.61 -6.63
CA GLU A 32 -11.57 6.55 -6.00
C GLU A 32 -10.38 7.19 -5.27
N GLN A 33 -10.68 7.60 -4.04
CA GLN A 33 -9.82 7.84 -2.89
C GLN A 33 -8.31 7.86 -3.21
N ARG A 34 -7.67 9.02 -2.98
CA ARG A 34 -6.22 9.10 -2.72
C ARG A 34 -5.89 8.17 -1.55
N GLN A 35 -5.66 6.88 -1.83
CA GLN A 35 -5.41 5.89 -0.79
C GLN A 35 -4.18 6.34 0.00
N GLU A 36 -4.35 6.52 1.31
CA GLU A 36 -3.25 6.91 2.18
C GLU A 36 -2.13 5.88 2.05
N PRO A 37 -0.85 6.30 1.92
CA PRO A 37 0.26 5.35 1.80
C PRO A 37 0.22 4.36 2.98
N LYS A 38 0.34 3.06 2.69
CA LYS A 38 0.39 2.01 3.73
C LYS A 38 1.83 1.58 3.99
N PRO A 39 2.17 1.17 5.23
CA PRO A 39 3.49 0.64 5.52
C PRO A 39 3.71 -0.67 4.76
N LYS A 40 4.94 -0.90 4.29
CA LYS A 40 5.31 -2.08 3.48
C LYS A 40 6.52 -2.81 4.06
N PRO A 41 6.39 -3.49 5.21
CA PRO A 41 7.48 -4.28 5.78
C PRO A 41 7.82 -5.49 4.88
N ILE A 42 9.05 -5.99 5.00
CA ILE A 42 9.47 -7.27 4.41
C ILE A 42 9.63 -8.23 5.59
N GLY A 43 8.67 -9.16 5.75
CA GLY A 43 8.56 -9.94 6.98
C GLY A 43 8.26 -9.02 8.17
N ASP A 44 9.07 -9.09 9.22
CA ASP A 44 9.00 -8.23 10.41
C ASP A 44 9.90 -6.98 10.32
N ARG A 45 10.66 -6.81 9.24
CA ARG A 45 11.66 -5.73 9.08
C ARG A 45 11.17 -4.57 8.25
N CYS A 46 11.74 -3.39 8.51
CA CYS A 46 11.53 -2.21 7.69
C CYS A 46 12.13 -2.38 6.28
N ASN A 47 11.43 -1.83 5.29
CA ASN A 47 11.80 -1.89 3.87
C ASN A 47 12.28 -0.51 3.39
N PRO A 48 13.44 -0.40 2.72
CA PRO A 48 13.90 0.86 2.12
C PRO A 48 12.96 1.45 1.07
N LEU A 49 12.11 0.61 0.46
CA LEU A 49 11.07 1.03 -0.50
C LEU A 49 9.72 1.34 0.17
N CYS A 50 9.64 1.27 1.50
CA CYS A 50 8.45 1.68 2.25
C CYS A 50 8.24 3.20 2.09
N PRO A 51 6.99 3.67 1.87
CA PRO A 51 6.70 5.10 1.75
C PRO A 51 7.17 5.95 2.93
N PHE A 52 7.29 5.35 4.11
CA PHE A 52 7.68 6.00 5.37
C PHE A 52 9.16 5.83 5.73
N PHE A 53 9.92 5.07 4.95
CA PHE A 53 11.34 4.90 5.21
C PHE A 53 12.09 6.15 4.72
N ARG A 54 12.89 6.73 5.61
CA ARG A 54 13.69 7.92 5.36
C ARG A 54 15.13 7.69 5.83
N CYS A 55 16.04 8.45 5.24
CA CYS A 55 17.40 8.59 5.73
C CYS A 55 17.64 10.06 6.07
N ALA A 56 18.52 10.31 7.04
CA ALA A 56 19.01 11.66 7.31
C ALA A 56 19.57 12.31 6.03
N GLN A 57 19.47 13.65 5.96
CA GLN A 57 19.94 14.46 4.84
C GLN A 57 19.37 14.04 3.47
N ASN A 58 18.20 13.41 3.44
CA ASN A 58 17.58 12.90 2.21
C ASN A 58 18.50 11.96 1.42
N ALA A 59 19.37 11.22 2.11
CA ALA A 59 20.35 10.33 1.48
C ALA A 59 19.72 9.17 0.69
N LEU A 60 18.48 8.80 0.97
CA LEU A 60 17.80 7.72 0.26
C LEU A 60 17.29 8.20 -1.12
N ARG A 61 17.76 7.58 -2.19
CA ARG A 61 17.29 7.79 -3.56
C ARG A 61 16.74 6.49 -4.11
N ILE A 62 15.54 6.53 -4.70
CA ILE A 62 14.95 5.38 -5.39
C ILE A 62 15.24 5.54 -6.87
N THR A 63 15.93 4.57 -7.43
CA THR A 63 16.28 4.49 -8.86
C THR A 63 15.61 3.26 -9.48
N VAL A 64 15.63 3.17 -10.80
CA VAL A 64 15.12 2.02 -11.55
C VAL A 64 16.27 1.42 -12.32
N GLU A 65 16.63 0.18 -12.00
CA GLU A 65 17.60 -0.62 -12.75
C GLU A 65 16.85 -1.66 -13.59
N HIS A 66 17.46 -2.14 -14.68
CA HIS A 66 16.87 -3.18 -15.52
C HIS A 66 17.58 -4.51 -15.25
N TYR A 67 16.89 -5.46 -14.62
CA TYR A 67 17.41 -6.80 -14.41
C TYR A 67 16.72 -7.77 -15.36
N ARG A 68 17.49 -8.41 -16.26
CA ARG A 68 16.96 -9.32 -17.31
C ARG A 68 15.82 -8.67 -18.12
N GLY A 69 15.99 -7.40 -18.48
CA GLY A 69 15.00 -6.62 -19.24
C GLY A 69 13.78 -6.14 -18.44
N ARG A 70 13.68 -6.44 -17.14
CA ARG A 70 12.56 -5.98 -16.30
C ARG A 70 13.01 -4.80 -15.41
N PRO A 71 12.25 -3.69 -15.35
CA PRO A 71 12.56 -2.58 -14.46
C PRO A 71 12.32 -2.98 -12.99
N VAL A 72 13.33 -2.76 -12.15
CA VAL A 72 13.31 -3.06 -10.71
C VAL A 72 13.68 -1.79 -9.95
N LYS A 73 12.90 -1.45 -8.93
CA LYS A 73 13.21 -0.31 -8.05
C LYS A 73 14.36 -0.69 -7.12
N VAL A 74 15.40 0.12 -7.12
CA VAL A 74 16.60 -0.05 -6.28
C VAL A 74 16.77 1.17 -5.39
N ALA A 75 16.96 0.92 -4.10
CA ALA A 75 17.27 1.94 -3.12
C ALA A 75 18.78 2.19 -3.10
N MET A 76 19.19 3.44 -3.34
CA MET A 76 20.57 3.91 -3.37
C MET A 76 20.80 4.95 -2.28
N CYS A 77 22.02 5.00 -1.74
CA CYS A 77 22.46 6.00 -0.79
C CYS A 77 23.26 7.10 -1.52
N ALA A 78 22.74 8.32 -1.58
CA ALA A 78 23.40 9.45 -2.23
C ALA A 78 24.69 9.89 -1.52
N LEU A 79 24.81 9.64 -0.21
CA LEU A 79 26.01 10.00 0.55
C LEU A 79 27.19 9.06 0.28
N VAL A 80 26.91 7.78 0.00
CA VAL A 80 27.94 6.75 -0.23
C VAL A 80 28.14 6.49 -1.73
N GLY A 81 27.08 6.62 -2.53
CA GLY A 81 27.07 6.23 -3.94
C GLY A 81 26.65 4.77 -4.18
N ASP A 82 26.41 4.00 -3.12
CA ASP A 82 26.12 2.55 -3.18
C ASP A 82 24.68 2.19 -2.85
N ARG A 83 24.36 0.90 -2.99
CA ARG A 83 23.06 0.32 -2.59
C ARG A 83 22.79 0.56 -1.11
N CYS A 84 21.54 0.93 -0.81
CA CYS A 84 21.09 1.18 0.54
C CYS A 84 21.12 -0.12 1.36
N VAL A 85 21.80 -0.11 2.51
CA VAL A 85 21.83 -1.23 3.47
C VAL A 85 20.55 -1.35 4.31
N GLY A 86 19.62 -0.42 4.13
CA GLY A 86 18.29 -0.43 4.73
C GLY A 86 18.30 -0.17 6.24
N PRO A 87 17.51 -0.92 7.04
CA PRO A 87 17.26 -0.60 8.45
C PRO A 87 18.49 -0.78 9.36
N GLN A 88 19.57 -1.39 8.86
CA GLN A 88 20.84 -1.48 9.57
C GLN A 88 21.65 -0.17 9.52
N CYS A 89 21.24 0.79 8.69
CA CYS A 89 21.91 2.08 8.59
C CYS A 89 21.61 2.94 9.82
N LYS A 90 22.66 3.46 10.48
CA LYS A 90 22.53 4.39 11.63
C LYS A 90 21.77 5.70 11.31
N PHE A 91 21.66 6.05 10.04
CA PHE A 91 20.95 7.24 9.57
C PHE A 91 19.52 6.96 9.09
N ALA A 92 19.10 5.70 9.08
CA ALA A 92 17.75 5.32 8.69
C ALA A 92 16.75 5.54 9.83
N TYR A 93 15.57 6.01 9.48
CA TYR A 93 14.46 6.14 10.42
C TYR A 93 13.11 5.99 9.69
N CYS A 94 12.06 5.75 10.48
CA CYS A 94 10.69 5.76 9.96
C CYS A 94 10.04 7.11 10.28
N GLU A 95 9.42 7.72 9.28
CA GLU A 95 8.65 8.96 9.41
C GLU A 95 7.50 8.81 10.41
N LYS A 96 6.88 7.63 10.47
CA LYS A 96 5.84 7.27 11.46
C LYS A 96 6.41 6.74 12.79
N ARG A 97 7.73 6.83 13.02
CA ARG A 97 8.42 6.35 14.24
C ARG A 97 8.20 4.86 14.56
N ALA A 98 7.91 4.06 13.54
CA ALA A 98 7.64 2.63 13.68
C ALA A 98 8.88 1.74 13.46
N MET A 99 10.06 2.31 13.26
CA MET A 99 11.30 1.52 13.12
C MET A 99 11.92 1.32 14.50
N LEU A 100 12.00 0.07 14.93
CA LEU A 100 12.64 -0.32 16.18
C LEU A 100 14.18 -0.32 16.00
N PRO A 101 14.96 -0.20 17.10
CA PRO A 101 16.43 -0.21 17.03
C PRO A 101 17.04 -1.44 16.34
N ASP A 102 16.36 -2.59 16.41
CA ASP A 102 16.77 -3.83 15.73
C ASP A 102 16.55 -3.79 14.21
N GLY A 103 15.91 -2.74 13.69
CA GLY A 103 15.48 -2.61 12.30
C GLY A 103 14.11 -3.24 11.98
N ARG A 104 13.40 -3.72 13.00
CA ARG A 104 12.03 -4.26 12.90
C ARG A 104 11.00 -3.15 12.75
N CYS A 105 9.88 -3.46 12.10
CA CYS A 105 8.76 -2.55 11.91
C CYS A 105 7.68 -2.81 12.95
N ALA A 106 7.35 -1.85 13.81
CA ALA A 106 6.32 -1.96 14.83
C ALA A 106 4.96 -2.37 14.23
N PHE A 107 4.57 -1.81 13.09
CA PHE A 107 3.35 -2.21 12.38
C PHE A 107 3.34 -3.69 11.97
N ALA A 108 4.51 -4.25 11.64
CA ALA A 108 4.61 -5.67 11.27
C ALA A 108 4.53 -6.57 12.51
N VAL A 109 5.17 -6.15 13.61
CA VAL A 109 5.14 -6.87 14.88
C VAL A 109 3.72 -6.89 15.45
N GLU A 110 3.02 -5.76 15.45
CA GLU A 110 1.63 -5.64 15.88
C GLU A 110 0.67 -6.43 14.99
N ALA A 111 0.88 -6.42 13.67
CA ALA A 111 0.07 -7.23 12.77
C ALA A 111 0.24 -8.73 13.05
N LYS A 112 1.47 -9.16 13.37
CA LYS A 112 1.76 -10.55 13.71
C LYS A 112 1.18 -10.93 15.07
N SER A 113 1.23 -10.06 16.07
CA SER A 113 0.63 -10.33 17.39
C SER A 113 -0.89 -10.41 17.32
N LYS A 114 -1.53 -9.58 16.49
CA LYS A 114 -2.98 -9.65 16.24
C LYS A 114 -3.41 -10.88 15.44
N ALA A 115 -2.51 -11.44 14.63
CA ALA A 115 -2.77 -12.66 13.87
C ALA A 115 -2.66 -13.93 14.75
N MET A 116 -1.94 -13.86 15.88
CA MET A 116 -2.02 -14.89 16.91
C MET A 116 -3.28 -14.67 17.74
N LYS A 117 -3.96 -15.76 18.14
CA LYS A 117 -5.04 -15.68 19.11
C LYS A 117 -4.49 -15.00 20.36
N SER A 118 -5.27 -14.09 20.94
CA SER A 118 -4.84 -13.46 22.18
C SER A 118 -4.77 -14.52 23.28
N PHE A 119 -3.82 -14.39 24.21
CA PHE A 119 -3.71 -15.31 25.35
C PHE A 119 -5.03 -15.43 26.12
N GLU A 120 -5.80 -14.34 26.21
CA GLU A 120 -7.13 -14.31 26.83
C GLU A 120 -8.15 -15.16 26.06
N GLU A 121 -8.13 -15.10 24.73
CA GLU A 121 -9.00 -15.92 23.87
C GLU A 121 -8.66 -17.40 23.97
N GLU A 122 -7.36 -17.76 24.01
CA GLU A 122 -6.92 -19.14 24.22
C GLU A 122 -7.36 -19.67 25.59
N LEU A 123 -7.14 -18.90 26.67
CA LEU A 123 -7.56 -19.27 28.01
C LEU A 123 -9.08 -19.43 28.13
N GLN A 124 -9.85 -18.58 27.46
CA GLN A 124 -11.30 -18.68 27.45
C GLN A 124 -11.80 -19.88 26.65
N GLU A 125 -11.14 -20.23 25.55
CA GLU A 125 -11.41 -21.45 24.78
C GLU A 125 -11.12 -22.70 25.63
N GLU A 126 -9.98 -22.74 26.32
CA GLU A 126 -9.64 -23.82 27.26
C GLU A 126 -10.63 -23.91 28.42
N ALA A 127 -11.02 -22.77 29.03
CA ALA A 127 -12.02 -22.75 30.09
C ALA A 127 -13.38 -23.27 29.60
N ARG A 128 -13.80 -22.90 28.39
CA ARG A 128 -15.04 -23.42 27.77
C ARG A 128 -14.94 -24.93 27.53
N LEU A 129 -13.81 -25.40 27.01
CA LEU A 129 -13.57 -26.83 26.77
C LEU A 129 -13.55 -27.62 28.10
N ALA A 130 -12.84 -27.13 29.11
CA ALA A 130 -12.80 -27.73 30.45
C ALA A 130 -14.19 -27.78 31.11
N SER A 131 -14.98 -26.72 30.95
CA SER A 131 -16.38 -26.67 31.40
C SER A 131 -17.24 -27.70 30.69
N SER A 132 -17.06 -27.85 29.36
CA SER A 132 -17.81 -28.81 28.55
C SER A 132 -17.45 -30.28 28.81
N LEU A 133 -16.21 -30.54 29.24
CA LEU A 133 -15.71 -31.88 29.56
C LEU A 133 -15.93 -32.29 31.03
N GLY A 134 -16.51 -31.41 31.86
CA GLY A 134 -16.93 -31.74 33.23
C GLY A 134 -15.79 -32.17 34.17
N ILE A 135 -14.54 -31.78 33.89
CA ILE A 135 -13.37 -32.20 34.66
C ILE A 135 -13.33 -31.42 35.98
N LYS A 136 -13.81 -32.03 37.06
CA LYS A 136 -13.61 -31.52 38.44
C LYS A 136 -12.12 -31.59 38.77
N GLY A 137 -11.48 -30.43 38.90
CA GLY A 137 -10.06 -30.31 39.27
C GLY A 137 -9.75 -31.10 40.53
N LYS A 138 -8.87 -32.11 40.43
CA LYS A 138 -8.27 -32.72 41.60
C LYS A 138 -7.26 -31.72 42.16
N ARG A 139 -7.55 -31.26 43.38
CA ARG A 139 -6.67 -30.47 44.25
C ARG A 139 -5.27 -31.11 44.23
N LEU A 140 -4.26 -30.37 43.77
CA LEU A 140 -2.87 -30.70 44.07
C LEU A 140 -2.72 -30.53 45.58
N GLU A 141 -2.65 -31.65 46.30
CA GLU A 141 -2.18 -31.62 47.68
C GLU A 141 -0.68 -31.35 47.65
N GLU A 142 -0.29 -30.24 48.27
CA GLU A 142 1.10 -29.85 48.48
C GLU A 142 1.77 -30.92 49.34
N PHE A 143 2.97 -31.35 48.92
CA PHE A 143 3.86 -32.22 49.69
C PHE A 143 4.57 -31.43 50.78
#